data_AF-A0A4W3GAF8-F1
#
_entry.id   AF-A0A4W3GAF8-F1
#
_cell.length_a   1.000
_cell.length_b   1.000
_cell.length_c   1.000
_cell.angle_alpha   90.00
_cell.angle_beta   90.00
_cell.angle_gamma   90.00
#
_symmetry.space_group_name_H-M   'P 1'
#
loop_
_entity.id
_entity.type
_entity.pdbx_description
1 polymer ?
#
loop_
_entity_poly.entity_id
_entity_poly.type
_entity_poly.pdbx_seq_one_letter_code
_entity_poly.pdbx_strand_id
1 'polypeptide(L)'
;MAIIKLNNTTVLYLKEVTRFLALVCILREESFERKGLIDYNFHCFRKAIHEVFEVGVSAHRPNSHMNMQNMKTVTHNGAPRAVV
;
A
#
# COMPACT_ATOMS: atom_id res chain seq x y z
N MET A 1 7.00 -12.81 14.85
CA MET A 1 8.41 -12.55 14.45
C MET A 1 9.27 -13.62 15.09
N ALA A 2 10.22 -14.19 14.35
CA ALA A 2 11.19 -15.14 14.88
C ALA A 2 12.61 -14.73 14.50
N ILE A 3 13.56 -14.96 15.42
CA ILE A 3 14.99 -14.79 15.20
C ILE A 3 15.66 -16.09 15.64
N ILE A 4 16.46 -16.70 14.76
CA ILE A 4 17.25 -17.88 15.09
C ILE A 4 18.71 -17.54 14.83
N LYS A 5 19.55 -17.63 15.87
CA LYS A 5 21.00 -17.44 15.76
C LYS A 5 21.67 -18.82 15.70
N LEU A 6 22.50 -19.04 14.68
CA LEU A 6 23.31 -20.24 14.55
C LEU A 6 24.70 -19.99 15.16
N ASN A 7 25.42 -21.06 15.48
CA ASN A 7 26.75 -21.01 16.09
C ASN A 7 27.89 -20.62 15.11
N ASN A 8 27.54 -20.05 13.95
CA ASN A 8 28.48 -19.72 12.88
C ASN A 8 28.24 -18.30 12.33
N THR A 9 27.87 -17.36 13.21
CA THR A 9 27.57 -15.95 12.92
C THR A 9 26.40 -15.70 11.95
N THR A 10 25.59 -16.74 11.66
CA THR A 10 24.40 -16.61 10.83
C THR A 10 23.16 -16.35 11.68
N VAL A 11 22.34 -15.40 11.25
CA VAL A 11 21.05 -15.06 11.86
C VAL A 11 19.95 -15.28 10.81
N LEU A 12 18.99 -16.15 11.12
CA LEU A 12 17.74 -16.28 10.37
C LEU A 12 16.71 -15.33 10.98
N TYR A 13 16.26 -14.36 10.20
CA TYR A 13 15.30 -13.36 10.63
C TYR A 13 13.98 -13.49 9.88
N LEU A 14 12.89 -13.78 10.60
CA LEU A 14 11.60 -14.11 10.01
C LEU A 14 10.52 -13.13 10.46
N LYS A 15 9.84 -12.53 9.47
CA LYS A 15 8.72 -11.61 9.68
C LYS A 15 7.58 -11.90 8.72
N GLU A 16 6.37 -11.82 9.25
CA GLU A 16 5.13 -11.90 8.46
C GLU A 16 4.99 -10.68 7.56
N VAL A 17 4.75 -10.89 6.27
CA VAL A 17 4.45 -9.84 5.30
C VAL A 17 2.93 -9.74 5.13
N THR A 18 2.28 -10.87 4.88
CA THR A 18 0.82 -11.02 4.80
C THR A 18 0.39 -12.30 5.52
N ARG A 19 -0.92 -12.53 5.64
CA ARG A 19 -1.48 -13.79 6.18
C ARG A 19 -0.92 -15.06 5.50
N PHE A 20 -0.45 -14.93 4.25
CA PHE A 20 -0.01 -16.05 3.43
C PHE A 20 1.49 -16.01 3.09
N LEU A 21 2.17 -14.90 3.34
CA LEU A 21 3.58 -14.69 2.97
C LEU A 21 4.41 -14.26 4.17
N ALA A 22 5.55 -14.90 4.35
CA ALA A 22 6.58 -14.52 5.31
C ALA A 22 7.89 -14.23 4.58
N LEU A 23 8.62 -13.22 5.06
CA LEU A 23 9.98 -12.94 4.65
C LEU A 23 10.94 -13.67 5.59
N VAL A 24 11.87 -14.44 5.01
CA VAL A 24 12.98 -15.08 5.73
C VAL A 24 14.28 -14.47 5.23
N CYS A 25 14.99 -13.76 6.09
CA CYS A 25 16.29 -13.18 5.80
C CYS A 25 17.40 -14.03 6.41
N ILE A 26 18.49 -14.22 5.68
CA ILE A 26 19.74 -14.80 6.18
C ILE A 26 20.74 -13.66 6.29
N LEU A 27 21.21 -13.37 7.50
CA LEU A 27 22.04 -12.22 7.81
C LEU A 27 23.30 -12.69 8.56
N ARG A 28 24.38 -11.92 8.46
CA ARG A 28 25.50 -12.03 9.40
C ARG A 28 25.13 -11.36 10.73
N GLU A 29 25.65 -11.88 11.84
CA GLU A 29 25.39 -11.36 13.18
C GLU A 29 25.79 -9.89 13.34
N GLU A 30 26.95 -9.50 12.81
CA GLU A 30 27.42 -8.10 12.79
C GLU A 30 26.44 -7.15 12.09
N SER A 31 25.79 -7.61 11.02
CA SER A 31 24.78 -6.81 10.31
C SER A 31 23.52 -6.68 11.13
N PHE A 32 23.19 -7.71 11.90
CA PHE A 32 22.00 -7.75 12.75
C PHE A 32 22.12 -6.84 13.98
N GLU A 33 23.31 -6.36 14.35
CA GLU A 33 23.48 -5.32 15.37
C GLU A 33 22.69 -4.04 15.02
N ARG A 34 22.52 -3.77 13.72
CA ARG A 34 21.69 -2.66 13.20
C ARG A 34 20.21 -3.03 13.07
N LYS A 35 19.69 -3.89 13.95
CA LYS A 35 18.31 -4.41 13.92
C LYS A 35 17.25 -3.32 13.75
N GLY A 36 17.40 -2.18 14.42
CA GLY A 36 16.43 -1.08 14.33
C GLY A 36 16.25 -0.55 12.89
N LEU A 37 17.36 -0.36 12.16
CA LEU A 37 17.31 0.06 10.75
C LEU A 37 16.76 -1.04 9.85
N ILE A 38 17.09 -2.30 10.13
CA ILE A 38 16.55 -3.46 9.40
C ILE A 38 15.02 -3.53 9.59
N ASP A 39 14.53 -3.26 10.81
CA ASP A 39 13.10 -3.23 11.10
C ASP A 39 12.37 -2.07 10.42
N TYR A 40 12.99 -0.90 10.38
CA TYR A 40 12.47 0.24 9.62
C TYR A 40 12.40 -0.08 8.12
N ASN A 41 13.47 -0.63 7.55
CA ASN A 41 13.49 -1.03 6.14
C ASN A 41 12.43 -2.12 5.86
N PHE A 42 12.24 -3.07 6.78
CA PHE A 42 11.18 -4.06 6.67
C PHE A 42 9.77 -3.42 6.68
N HIS A 43 9.55 -2.39 7.49
CA HIS A 43 8.28 -1.67 7.49
C HIS A 43 7.99 -1.05 6.11
N CYS A 44 8.97 -0.35 5.54
CA CYS A 44 8.87 0.21 4.19
C CYS A 44 8.62 -0.87 3.15
N PHE A 45 9.36 -1.98 3.22
CA PHE A 45 9.20 -3.14 2.34
C PHE A 45 7.79 -3.74 2.42
N ARG A 46 7.29 -4.00 3.64
CA ARG A 46 5.95 -4.58 3.84
C ARG A 46 4.86 -3.68 3.26
N LYS A 47 4.97 -2.36 3.48
CA LYS A 47 4.05 -1.37 2.91
C LYS A 47 4.06 -1.41 1.38
N ALA A 48 5.23 -1.39 0.76
CA ALA A 48 5.36 -1.47 -0.70
C ALA A 48 4.76 -2.77 -1.28
N ILE A 49 4.95 -3.91 -0.61
CA ILE A 49 4.35 -5.18 -1.03
C ILE A 49 2.82 -5.13 -0.99
N HIS A 50 2.24 -4.50 0.04
CA HIS A 50 0.77 -4.33 0.12
C HIS A 50 0.26 -3.47 -1.04
N GLU A 51 0.91 -2.34 -1.32
CA GLU A 51 0.57 -1.46 -2.45
C GLU A 51 0.65 -2.18 -3.80
N VAL A 52 1.69 -3.00 -4.04
CA VAL A 52 1.83 -3.79 -5.28
C VAL A 52 0.67 -4.77 -5.46
N PHE A 53 0.21 -5.42 -4.39
CA PHE A 53 -0.92 -6.35 -4.48
C PHE A 53 -2.27 -5.65 -4.70
N GLU A 54 -2.42 -4.39 -4.28
CA GLU A 54 -3.64 -3.60 -4.51
C GLU A 54 -3.80 -3.17 -5.98
N VAL A 55 -2.70 -2.99 -6.73
CA VAL A 55 -2.75 -2.60 -8.16
C VAL A 55 -3.53 -3.61 -9.00
N GLY A 56 -3.36 -4.91 -8.74
CA GLY A 56 -4.05 -5.98 -9.47
C GLY A 56 -5.56 -6.00 -9.27
N VAL A 57 -6.05 -5.48 -8.14
CA VAL A 57 -7.49 -5.42 -7.82
C VAL A 57 -8.18 -4.26 -8.56
N SER A 58 -7.47 -3.15 -8.76
CA SER A 58 -8.03 -1.95 -9.42
C SER A 58 -8.18 -2.10 -10.94
N ALA A 59 -7.37 -2.97 -11.57
CA ALA A 59 -7.45 -3.23 -13.00
C ALA A 59 -8.68 -4.04 -13.44
N HIS A 60 -9.46 -4.59 -12.50
CA HIS A 60 -10.65 -5.40 -12.78
C HIS A 60 -11.97 -4.72 -12.39
N ARG A 61 -11.96 -3.41 -12.15
CA ARG A 61 -13.21 -2.64 -12.19
C ARG A 61 -13.60 -2.47 -13.67
N PRO A 62 -14.65 -3.13 -14.17
CA PRO A 62 -15.23 -2.68 -15.43
C PRO A 62 -15.62 -1.22 -15.23
N ASN A 63 -15.27 -0.39 -16.19
CA ASN A 63 -15.55 1.03 -16.24
C ASN A 63 -17.07 1.26 -16.18
N SER A 64 -17.68 1.24 -14.99
CA SER A 64 -19.08 1.61 -14.80
C SER A 64 -19.18 3.13 -14.83
N HIS A 65 -19.53 3.62 -16.02
CA HIS A 65 -20.25 4.86 -16.29
C HIS A 65 -19.66 6.17 -15.74
N MET A 66 -19.18 6.99 -16.67
CA MET A 66 -19.22 8.45 -16.57
C MET A 66 -20.62 8.89 -16.15
N ASN A 67 -20.80 9.41 -14.94
CA ASN A 67 -21.97 10.23 -14.62
C ASN A 67 -21.69 11.67 -15.06
N MET A 68 -22.04 12.00 -16.31
CA MET A 68 -22.15 13.38 -16.77
C MET A 68 -23.50 13.92 -16.27
N GLN A 69 -23.53 14.45 -15.05
CA GLN A 69 -24.66 15.20 -14.53
C GLN A 69 -24.18 16.48 -13.82
N ASN A 70 -23.87 17.51 -14.62
CA ASN A 70 -24.42 18.86 -14.44
C ASN A 70 -23.86 19.81 -15.52
N MET A 71 -24.48 19.80 -16.70
CA MET A 71 -24.51 21.03 -17.49
C MET A 71 -25.62 21.90 -16.91
N LYS A 72 -25.28 22.72 -15.91
CA LYS A 72 -26.11 23.88 -15.57
C LYS A 72 -25.92 24.89 -16.71
N THR A 73 -26.93 25.03 -17.55
CA THR A 73 -27.05 26.11 -18.54
C THR A 73 -26.93 27.45 -17.81
N VAL A 74 -25.81 28.14 -17.99
CA VAL A 74 -25.68 29.56 -17.65
C VAL A 74 -26.38 30.33 -18.77
N THR A 75 -27.65 30.66 -18.55
CA THR A 75 -28.31 31.71 -19.35
C THR A 75 -27.95 33.05 -18.75
N HIS A 76 -27.14 33.80 -19.49
CA HIS A 76 -26.84 35.20 -19.25
C HIS A 76 -28.15 36.01 -19.40
N ASN A 77 -28.41 36.86 -18.41
CA ASN A 77 -29.32 38.02 -18.40
C ASN A 77 -30.80 37.83 -18.00
N GLY A 78 -31.15 38.36 -16.81
CA GLY A 78 -32.06 39.52 -16.72
C GLY A 78 -33.55 39.28 -16.44
N ALA A 79 -33.91 39.47 -15.16
CA ALA A 79 -35.24 39.79 -14.58
C ALA A 79 -36.25 38.64 -14.31
N PRO A 80 -36.84 38.58 -13.09
CA PRO A 80 -37.93 37.67 -12.77
C PRO A 80 -39.26 38.24 -13.27
N ARG A 81 -40.09 37.41 -13.92
CA ARG A 81 -41.49 37.75 -14.19
C ARG A 81 -42.41 36.89 -13.32
N ALA A 82 -43.27 37.59 -12.58
CA ALA A 82 -44.19 37.06 -11.59
C ALA A 82 -45.21 36.10 -12.20
N VAL A 83 -45.60 35.14 -11.39
CA VAL A 83 -46.61 34.10 -11.61
C VAL A 83 -47.99 34.74 -11.70
N VAL A 84 -48.68 34.55 -12.83
CA VAL A 84 -50.14 34.37 -12.95
C VAL A 84 -50.39 33.41 -14.11
#